data_AF-A0A7C5AGU6-F1
#
_entry.id   AF-A0A7C5AGU6-F1
#
_cell.length_a   1.000
_cell.length_b   1.000
_cell.length_c   1.000
_cell.angle_alpha   90.00
_cell.angle_beta   90.00
_cell.angle_gamma   90.00
#
_symmetry.space_group_name_H-M   'P 1'
#
loop_
_entity.id
_entity.type
_entity.pdbx_description
1 polymer ?
#
loop_
_entity_poly.entity_id
_entity_poly.type
_entity_poly.pdbx_seq_one_letter_code
_entity_poly.pdbx_strand_id
1 'polypeptide(L)'
;MADLMFHFGCGIAAGTVAGLPAVLRHARPPARVSTIAAAWLLSAWAVGLWAIAPSLLRAIGLPSAISAAPCMNIFFFHPLLDRLENGGMLKGEMLTSGAFLLQYLTLVWLIALRNRAASGHQV
;
A
#
# COMPACT_ATOMS: atom_id res chain seq x y z
N MET A 1 9.87 16.27 -6.46
CA MET A 1 10.17 15.24 -5.43
C MET A 1 9.05 15.12 -4.39
N ALA A 2 8.56 16.23 -3.81
CA ALA A 2 7.46 16.22 -2.85
C ALA A 2 6.21 15.48 -3.36
N ASP A 3 5.83 15.69 -4.62
CA ASP A 3 4.66 15.04 -5.22
C ASP A 3 4.85 13.53 -5.37
N LEU A 4 6.09 13.09 -5.63
CA LEU A 4 6.40 11.66 -5.79
C LEU A 4 6.19 10.90 -4.47
N MET A 5 6.62 11.49 -3.35
CA MET A 5 6.40 10.92 -2.01
C MET A 5 4.92 10.91 -1.63
N PHE A 6 4.16 11.93 -2.03
CA PHE A 6 2.71 11.97 -1.80
C PHE A 6 1.99 10.86 -2.56
N HIS A 7 2.23 10.72 -3.87
CA HIS A 7 1.60 9.67 -4.69
C HIS A 7 2.02 8.27 -4.23
N PHE A 8 3.29 8.09 -3.87
CA PHE A 8 3.79 6.84 -3.29
C PHE A 8 3.05 6.47 -2.01
N GLY A 9 2.98 7.40 -1.04
CA GLY A 9 2.31 7.20 0.23
C GLY A 9 0.81 6.91 0.06
N CYS A 10 0.13 7.63 -0.83
CA CYS A 10 -1.26 7.36 -1.18
C CYS A 10 -1.45 5.97 -1.79
N GLY A 11 -0.58 5.55 -2.71
CA GLY A 11 -0.64 4.22 -3.33
C GLY A 11 -0.46 3.10 -2.31
N ILE A 12 0.54 3.21 -1.42
CA ILE A 12 0.75 2.24 -0.34
C ILE A 12 -0.45 2.22 0.62
N ALA A 13 -0.92 3.39 1.06
CA ALA A 13 -2.05 3.49 1.98
C ALA A 13 -3.32 2.88 1.38
N ALA A 14 -3.63 3.20 0.12
CA ALA A 14 -4.78 2.64 -0.59
C ALA A 14 -4.68 1.11 -0.71
N GLY A 15 -3.54 0.58 -1.16
CA GLY A 15 -3.33 -0.86 -1.25
C GLY A 15 -3.38 -1.58 0.10
N THR A 16 -2.84 -0.94 1.14
CA THR A 16 -2.88 -1.44 2.52
C THR A 16 -4.31 -1.56 3.03
N VAL A 17 -5.10 -0.47 2.92
CA VAL A 17 -6.49 -0.44 3.40
C VAL A 17 -7.40 -1.34 2.57
N ALA A 18 -7.23 -1.38 1.25
CA ALA A 18 -8.05 -2.21 0.36
C ALA A 18 -7.83 -3.72 0.59
N GLY A 19 -6.60 -4.15 0.87
CA GLY A 19 -6.28 -5.55 1.10
C GLY A 19 -6.49 -6.03 2.55
N LEU A 20 -6.60 -5.11 3.52
CA LEU A 20 -6.75 -5.44 4.93
C LEU A 20 -7.98 -6.34 5.22
N PRO A 21 -9.19 -6.10 4.67
CA PRO A 21 -10.33 -6.98 4.89
C PRO A 21 -10.09 -8.41 4.43
N ALA A 22 -9.35 -8.62 3.34
CA ALA A 22 -9.02 -9.96 2.85
C ALA A 22 -8.08 -10.68 3.82
N VAL A 23 -7.08 -9.99 4.36
CA VAL A 23 -6.19 -10.52 5.40
C VAL A 23 -6.97 -10.90 6.65
N LEU A 24 -7.85 -10.02 7.14
CA LEU A 24 -8.67 -10.27 8.33
C LEU A 24 -9.64 -11.44 8.15
N ARG A 25 -10.26 -11.60 6.98
CA ARG A 25 -11.16 -12.74 6.69
C ARG A 25 -10.45 -14.09 6.74
N HIS A 26 -9.18 -14.13 6.31
CA HIS A 26 -8.37 -15.34 6.29
C HIS A 26 -7.52 -15.52 7.56
N ALA A 27 -7.64 -14.60 8.54
CA ALA A 27 -7.04 -14.71 9.86
C ALA A 27 -7.81 -15.69 10.75
N ARG A 28 -7.96 -16.94 10.30
CA ARG A 28 -8.55 -18.04 11.07
C ARG A 28 -7.51 -19.13 11.29
N PRO A 29 -7.26 -19.58 12.53
CA PRO A 29 -6.45 -20.77 12.76
C PRO A 29 -7.08 -22.01 12.11
N PRO A 30 -6.30 -22.98 11.58
CA PRO A 30 -4.84 -23.06 11.51
C PRO A 30 -4.24 -22.51 10.19
N ALA A 31 -4.91 -21.55 9.53
CA ALA A 31 -4.50 -21.11 8.19
C ALA A 31 -3.04 -20.62 8.18
N ARG A 32 -2.32 -20.94 7.09
CA ARG A 32 -0.99 -20.40 6.81
C ARG A 32 -1.14 -18.94 6.38
N VAL A 33 -1.36 -18.07 7.37
CA VAL A 33 -1.54 -16.63 7.20
C VAL A 33 -0.37 -15.98 6.44
N SER A 34 0.80 -16.64 6.40
CA SER A 34 2.02 -16.16 5.73
C SER A 34 1.82 -15.78 4.26
N THR A 35 1.13 -16.58 3.46
CA THR A 35 1.04 -16.32 2.01
C THR A 35 0.10 -15.16 1.69
N ILE A 36 -1.01 -15.04 2.42
CA ILE A 36 -1.99 -13.97 2.21
C ILE A 36 -1.45 -12.64 2.74
N ALA A 37 -0.79 -12.65 3.89
CA ALA A 37 -0.11 -11.47 4.41
C ALA A 37 1.03 -11.03 3.48
N ALA A 38 1.82 -11.96 2.93
CA ALA A 38 2.86 -11.63 1.95
C ALA A 38 2.28 -11.05 0.66
N ALA A 39 1.24 -11.67 0.09
CA ALA A 39 0.57 -11.17 -1.11
C ALA A 39 -0.05 -9.78 -0.89
N TRP A 40 -0.60 -9.52 0.29
CA TRP A 40 -1.12 -8.21 0.69
C TRP A 40 -0.03 -7.14 0.78
N LEU A 41 1.11 -7.44 1.43
CA LEU A 41 2.23 -6.51 1.49
C LEU A 41 2.75 -6.24 0.07
N LEU A 42 3.01 -7.28 -0.71
CA LEU A 42 3.51 -7.12 -2.07
C LEU A 42 2.57 -6.30 -2.93
N SER A 43 1.25 -6.52 -2.85
CA SER A 43 0.28 -5.74 -3.61
C SER A 43 0.22 -4.29 -3.15
N ALA A 44 0.23 -4.01 -1.84
CA ALA A 44 0.22 -2.65 -1.31
C ALA A 44 1.43 -1.84 -1.78
N TRP A 45 2.62 -2.44 -1.73
CA TRP A 45 3.85 -1.79 -2.20
C TRP A 45 3.91 -1.67 -3.72
N ALA A 46 3.39 -2.66 -4.47
CA ALA A 46 3.27 -2.57 -5.93
C ALA A 46 2.35 -1.42 -6.36
N VAL A 47 1.23 -1.19 -5.65
CA VAL A 47 0.34 -0.05 -5.89
C VAL A 47 1.06 1.27 -5.57
N GLY A 48 1.85 1.34 -4.50
CA GLY A 48 2.73 2.47 -4.21
C GLY A 48 3.70 2.79 -5.34
N LEU A 49 4.41 1.78 -5.85
CA LEU A 49 5.35 1.93 -6.96
C LEU A 49 4.66 2.31 -8.27
N TRP A 50 3.50 1.72 -8.56
CA TRP A 50 2.73 2.07 -9.74
C TRP A 50 2.20 3.51 -9.67
N ALA A 51 1.90 4.03 -8.48
CA ALA A 51 1.43 5.40 -8.29
C ALA A 51 2.48 6.45 -8.68
N ILE A 52 3.77 6.12 -8.61
CA ILE A 52 4.88 6.99 -9.02
C ILE A 52 5.40 6.70 -10.42
N ALA A 53 4.95 5.62 -11.06
CA ALA A 53 5.40 5.22 -12.40
C ALA A 53 5.21 6.33 -13.45
N PRO A 54 4.09 7.08 -13.50
CA PRO A 54 3.94 8.19 -14.46
C PRO A 54 5.00 9.27 -14.28
N SER A 55 5.33 9.63 -13.03
CA SER A 55 6.34 10.64 -12.71
C SER A 55 7.74 10.17 -13.10
N LEU A 56 8.05 8.88 -12.89
CA LEU A 56 9.31 8.28 -13.32
C LEU A 56 9.42 8.23 -14.85
N LEU A 57 8.36 7.86 -15.56
CA LEU A 57 8.33 7.81 -17.02
C LEU A 57 8.51 9.21 -17.64
N ARG A 58 7.91 10.25 -17.04
CA ARG A 58 8.17 11.63 -17.45
C ARG A 58 9.61 12.06 -17.20
N ALA A 59 10.21 11.64 -16.08
CA ALA A 59 11.60 11.97 -15.76
C ALA A 59 12.62 11.36 -16.73
N ILE A 60 12.32 10.20 -17.33
CA ILE A 60 13.17 9.57 -18.35
C ILE A 60 12.86 10.04 -19.79
N GLY A 61 12.00 11.06 -19.94
CA GLY A 61 11.74 11.71 -21.23
C GLY A 61 10.74 10.99 -22.14
N LEU A 62 9.90 10.08 -21.61
CA LEU A 62 8.86 9.47 -22.43
C LEU A 62 7.77 10.50 -22.84
N PRO A 63 7.15 10.33 -24.02
CA PRO A 63 6.04 11.16 -24.47
C PRO A 63 4.91 11.24 -23.44
N SER A 64 4.40 12.46 -23.22
CA SER A 64 3.32 12.74 -22.25
C SER A 64 2.07 11.88 -22.47
N ALA A 65 1.77 11.52 -23.72
CA ALA A 65 0.67 10.64 -24.11
C ALA A 65 0.74 9.24 -23.46
N ILE A 66 1.94 8.70 -23.23
CA ILE A 66 2.13 7.40 -22.58
C ILE A 66 1.98 7.55 -21.06
N SER A 67 2.52 8.64 -20.50
CA SER A 67 2.42 8.94 -19.07
C SER A 67 1.01 9.33 -18.60
N ALA A 68 0.14 9.75 -19.52
CA ALA A 68 -1.23 10.13 -19.27
C ALA A 68 -2.24 9.03 -19.64
N ALA A 69 -1.76 7.83 -20.00
CA ALA A 69 -2.63 6.72 -20.32
C ALA A 69 -3.52 6.35 -19.11
N PRO A 70 -4.81 6.05 -19.30
CA PRO A 70 -5.73 5.72 -18.19
C PRO A 70 -5.22 4.58 -17.31
N CYS A 71 -4.55 3.59 -17.89
CA CYS A 71 -3.96 2.46 -17.15
C CYS A 71 -2.85 2.88 -16.17
N MET A 72 -2.21 4.03 -16.40
CA MET A 72 -1.13 4.54 -15.56
C MET A 72 -1.63 5.38 -14.38
N ASN A 73 -2.93 5.71 -14.36
CA ASN A 73 -3.53 6.51 -13.31
C ASN A 73 -4.28 5.62 -12.30
N ILE A 74 -3.64 5.29 -11.16
CA ILE A 74 -4.34 4.61 -10.05
C ILE A 74 -5.46 5.50 -9.49
N PHE A 75 -5.30 6.81 -9.59
CA PHE A 75 -6.25 7.81 -9.13
C PHE A 75 -7.18 8.22 -10.26
N PHE A 76 -7.83 7.25 -10.90
CA PHE A 76 -8.85 7.44 -11.96
C PHE A 76 -9.89 8.54 -11.61
N PHE A 77 -10.09 8.84 -10.33
CA PHE A 77 -11.07 9.79 -9.81
C PHE A 77 -10.51 11.11 -9.25
N HIS A 78 -9.20 11.40 -9.35
CA HIS A 78 -8.65 12.58 -8.66
C HIS A 78 -7.72 13.48 -9.51
N PRO A 79 -8.26 14.15 -10.55
CA PRO A 79 -7.63 15.35 -11.14
C PRO A 79 -7.44 16.50 -10.14
N LEU A 80 -7.87 16.34 -8.88
CA LEU A 80 -7.60 17.25 -7.76
C LEU A 80 -6.23 17.00 -7.10
N LEU A 81 -5.57 15.86 -7.34
CA LEU A 81 -4.19 15.62 -6.86
C LEU A 81 -3.14 16.36 -7.69
N ASP A 82 -3.47 16.75 -8.92
CA ASP A 82 -2.66 17.66 -9.75
C ASP A 82 -2.66 19.11 -9.23
N ARG A 83 -3.50 19.43 -8.24
CA ARG A 83 -3.55 20.74 -7.57
C ARG A 83 -3.16 20.62 -6.09
N LEU A 84 -1.94 20.21 -5.77
CA LEU A 84 -1.50 20.21 -4.36
C LEU A 84 -0.25 21.07 -4.10
N GLU A 85 -0.57 22.21 -3.49
CA GLU A 85 0.18 23.09 -2.60
C GLU A 85 1.49 22.56 -1.98
N ASN A 86 2.41 23.52 -1.75
CA ASN A 86 3.61 23.38 -0.93
C ASN A 86 3.35 22.55 0.35
N GLY A 87 3.92 21.35 0.44
CA GLY A 87 3.76 20.44 1.60
C GLY A 87 3.50 18.97 1.30
N GLY A 88 3.47 18.54 0.03
CA GLY A 88 3.24 17.14 -0.36
C GLY A 88 4.22 16.13 0.25
N MET A 89 5.45 16.54 0.56
CA MET A 89 6.48 15.66 1.13
C MET A 89 6.11 15.16 2.54
N LEU A 90 5.79 16.05 3.48
CA LEU A 90 5.44 15.69 4.86
C LEU A 90 4.17 14.83 4.90
N LYS A 91 3.16 15.17 4.08
CA LYS A 91 1.92 14.40 3.97
C LYS A 91 2.20 12.98 3.44
N GLY A 92 3.06 12.85 2.42
CA GLY A 92 3.49 11.57 1.87
C GLY A 92 4.25 10.70 2.88
N GLU A 93 5.14 11.29 3.66
CA GLU A 93 5.90 10.61 4.72
C GLU A 93 4.98 10.13 5.85
N MET A 94 4.04 10.97 6.28
CA MET A 94 3.04 10.60 7.29
C MET A 94 2.14 9.46 6.80
N LEU A 95 1.67 9.51 5.56
CA LEU A 95 0.86 8.45 4.95
C LEU A 95 1.64 7.14 4.85
N THR A 96 2.88 7.20 4.38
CA THR A 96 3.75 6.02 4.26
C THR A 96 4.03 5.41 5.63
N SER A 97 4.37 6.25 6.62
CA SER A 97 4.64 5.80 7.99
C SER A 97 3.40 5.21 8.66
N GLY A 98 2.23 5.82 8.46
CA GLY A 98 0.96 5.32 8.96
C GLY A 98 0.57 3.98 8.32
N ALA A 99 0.74 3.84 7.00
CA ALA A 99 0.50 2.58 6.30
C ALA A 99 1.47 1.48 6.78
N PHE A 100 2.75 1.82 6.97
CA PHE A 100 3.74 0.90 7.52
C PHE A 100 3.41 0.46 8.94
N LEU A 101 3.02 1.39 9.81
CA LEU A 101 2.59 1.07 11.18
C LEU A 101 1.38 0.13 11.18
N LEU A 102 0.38 0.38 10.32
CA LEU A 102 -0.78 -0.48 10.18
C LEU A 102 -0.41 -1.89 9.68
N GLN A 103 0.46 -1.98 8.66
CA GLN A 103 1.01 -3.25 8.17
C GLN A 103 1.71 -4.02 9.30
N TYR A 104 2.59 -3.35 10.05
CA TYR A 104 3.33 -3.94 11.15
C TYR A 104 2.42 -4.46 12.27
N LEU A 105 1.49 -3.64 12.75
CA LEU A 105 0.54 -4.05 13.80
C LEU A 105 -0.32 -5.23 13.35
N THR A 106 -0.73 -5.26 12.09
CA THR A 106 -1.49 -6.37 11.51
C THR A 106 -0.66 -7.66 11.52
N LEU A 107 0.62 -7.61 11.14
CA LEU A 107 1.51 -8.77 11.17
C LEU A 107 1.74 -9.29 12.59
N VAL A 108 2.00 -8.40 13.55
CA VAL A 108 2.17 -8.76 14.97
C VAL A 108 0.90 -9.44 15.50
N TRP A 109 -0.26 -8.89 15.20
CA TRP A 109 -1.55 -9.47 15.58
C TRP A 109 -1.75 -10.88 14.98
N LEU A 110 -1.42 -11.07 13.71
CA LEU A 110 -1.51 -12.37 13.05
C LEU A 110 -0.56 -13.41 13.64
N ILE A 111 0.66 -13.01 14.00
CA ILE A 111 1.64 -13.89 14.68
C ILE A 111 1.13 -14.27 16.07
N ALA A 112 0.62 -13.30 16.83
CA ALA A 112 0.03 -13.55 18.15
C ALA A 112 -1.17 -14.51 18.08
N LEU A 113 -2.03 -14.34 17.08
CA LEU A 113 -3.18 -15.22 16.83
C LEU A 113 -2.73 -16.65 16.52
N ARG A 114 -1.70 -16.82 15.67
CA ARG A 114 -1.13 -18.14 15.36
C ARG A 114 -0.54 -18.82 16.59
N ASN A 115 0.22 -18.09 17.40
CA ASN A 115 0.86 -18.65 18.60
C ASN A 115 -0.18 -19.10 19.63
N ARG A 116 -1.24 -18.31 19.85
CA ARG A 116 -2.35 -18.71 20.75
C ARG A 116 -3.04 -20.00 20.28
N ALA A 117 -3.27 -20.14 18.98
CA ALA A 117 -3.89 -21.35 18.43
C ALA A 117 -3.00 -22.59 18.55
N ALA A 118 -1.68 -22.43 18.46
CA ALA A 118 -0.72 -23.52 18.67
C ALA A 118 -0.67 -23.95 20.15
N SER A 119 -0.76 -23.00 21.10
CA SER A 119 -0.78 -23.29 22.54
C SER A 119 -2.08 -23.94 23.02
N GLY A 120 -3.21 -23.71 22.34
CA GLY A 120 -4.52 -24.28 22.70
C GLY A 120 -4.74 -25.75 22.32
N HIS A 121 -3.77 -26.41 21.68
CA HIS A 121 -3.81 -27.84 21.31
C HIS A 121 -3.05 -28.75 22.30
N GLN A 122 -2.67 -28.26 23.48
CA GLN A 122 -1.88 -29.01 24.48
C GLN A 122 -2.63 -29.36 25.78
N VAL A 123 -3.95 -29.50 25.77
CA VAL A 123 -4.72 -30.08 26.89
C VAL A 123 -5.64 -31.17 26.39
#